data_AF-A0A0P7WHA3-F1
#
_entry.id   AF-A0A0P7WHA3-F1
#
_cell.length_a   1.000
_cell.length_b   1.000
_cell.length_c   1.000
_cell.angle_alpha   90.00
_cell.angle_beta   90.00
_cell.angle_gamma   90.00
#
_symmetry.space_group_name_H-M   'P 1'
#
loop_
_entity.id
_entity.type
_entity.pdbx_description
1 polymer ?
#
loop_
_entity_poly.entity_id
_entity_poly.type
_entity_poly.pdbx_seq_one_letter_code
_entity_poly.pdbx_strand_id
1 'polypeptide(L)'
;MTNNQSLNHVAYMSLEDLRAHFDEAAKTLRGAALGQFQRDAKQAFCQACYEGDIKKIVYFLDGLPSYFSWFSKDCLTDYRGISWACFGKQFEAIRLLASRQCPEVFLGYDFDVALEVLHQARDESALLRDIEYDEWHGQSTVETVHNVAVRENDKRLIAVIADFIEENLDCVFEQVGA
;
A
#
# COMPACT_ATOMS: atom_id res chain seq x y z
N MET A 1 23.96 16.48 20.52
CA MET A 1 22.98 15.45 20.91
C MET A 1 21.62 16.12 20.87
N THR A 2 20.95 16.11 19.72
CA THR A 2 19.73 16.88 19.49
C THR A 2 18.63 15.93 18.99
N ASN A 3 17.59 15.81 19.82
CA ASN A 3 16.22 15.39 19.52
C ASN A 3 16.01 14.15 18.63
N ASN A 4 16.10 12.96 19.23
CA ASN A 4 15.40 11.76 18.76
C ASN A 4 13.96 11.64 19.32
N GLN A 5 13.46 12.66 20.04
CA GLN A 5 12.13 12.62 20.66
C GLN A 5 10.98 13.13 19.77
N SER A 6 11.25 13.77 18.61
CA SER A 6 10.16 14.22 17.72
C SER A 6 9.76 13.20 16.65
N LEU A 7 10.62 12.21 16.36
CA LEU A 7 10.46 11.28 15.22
C LEU A 7 9.34 10.24 15.40
N ASN A 8 8.71 10.16 16.58
CA ASN A 8 7.70 9.15 16.88
C ASN A 8 6.32 9.73 17.21
N HIS A 9 6.11 11.04 17.27
CA HIS A 9 4.84 11.56 17.77
C HIS A 9 3.67 11.34 16.80
N VAL A 10 3.87 11.54 15.50
CA VAL A 10 2.77 11.52 14.51
C VAL A 10 2.21 10.11 14.29
N ALA A 11 3.05 9.07 14.34
CA ALA A 11 2.61 7.69 14.11
C ALA A 11 1.61 7.20 15.18
N TYR A 12 1.78 7.64 16.42
CA TYR A 12 0.94 7.24 17.55
C TYR A 12 -0.16 8.25 17.89
N MET A 13 -0.34 9.31 17.09
CA MET A 13 -1.45 10.24 17.26
C MET A 13 -2.79 9.50 17.15
N SER A 14 -3.79 9.96 17.90
CA SER A 14 -5.17 9.57 17.63
C SER A 14 -5.61 10.09 16.26
N LEU A 15 -6.68 9.53 15.68
CA LEU A 15 -7.21 10.04 14.42
C LEU A 15 -7.64 11.52 14.51
N GLU A 16 -8.15 11.95 15.66
CA GLU A 16 -8.58 13.34 15.89
C GLU A 16 -7.38 14.29 15.93
N ASP A 17 -6.31 13.89 16.64
CA ASP A 17 -5.08 14.67 16.70
C ASP A 17 -4.40 14.74 15.32
N LEU A 18 -4.41 13.63 14.58
CA LEU A 18 -3.87 13.57 13.22
C LEU A 18 -4.64 14.53 12.29
N ARG A 19 -5.97 14.56 12.38
CA ARG A 19 -6.81 15.50 11.62
C ARG A 19 -6.46 16.94 11.92
N ALA A 20 -6.43 17.31 13.19
CA ALA A 20 -6.07 18.66 13.61
C ALA A 20 -4.65 19.04 13.15
N HIS A 21 -3.71 18.08 13.19
CA HIS A 21 -2.34 18.28 12.75
C HIS A 21 -2.25 18.60 11.24
N PHE A 22 -2.97 17.86 10.40
CA PHE A 22 -3.03 18.10 8.96
C PHE A 22 -3.78 19.39 8.60
N ASP A 23 -4.87 19.72 9.30
CA ASP A 23 -5.62 20.96 9.06
C ASP A 23 -4.78 22.21 9.36
N GLU A 24 -3.97 22.16 10.41
CA GLU A 24 -3.07 23.26 10.76
C GLU A 24 -1.89 23.34 9.78
N ALA A 25 -1.32 22.20 9.40
CA ALA A 25 -0.26 22.13 8.42
C ALA A 25 -0.71 22.69 7.05
N ALA A 26 -1.94 22.43 6.62
CA ALA A 26 -2.45 22.95 5.35
C ALA A 26 -2.41 24.49 5.29
N LYS A 27 -2.63 25.15 6.43
CA LYS A 27 -2.64 26.63 6.53
C LYS A 27 -1.24 27.22 6.59
N THR A 28 -0.31 26.56 7.29
CA THR A 28 0.95 27.18 7.72
C THR A 28 2.20 26.65 7.03
N LEU A 29 2.16 25.43 6.50
CA LEU A 29 3.37 24.67 6.22
C LEU A 29 3.95 25.00 4.83
N ARG A 30 5.21 25.45 4.78
CA ARG A 30 5.91 25.85 3.55
C ARG A 30 7.39 25.47 3.60
N GLY A 31 8.04 25.35 2.45
CA GLY A 31 9.50 25.17 2.34
C GLY A 31 10.01 23.88 3.00
N ALA A 32 11.17 23.92 3.65
CA ALA A 32 11.83 22.73 4.21
C ALA A 32 11.01 21.99 5.29
N ALA A 33 10.10 22.68 5.98
CA ALA A 33 9.18 22.05 6.92
C ALA A 33 8.23 21.04 6.25
N LEU A 34 7.93 21.24 4.96
CA LEU A 34 7.13 20.31 4.15
C LEU A 34 7.80 18.95 3.97
N GLY A 35 9.11 18.95 3.73
CA GLY A 35 9.86 17.70 3.56
C GLY A 35 9.90 16.86 4.83
N GLN A 36 10.02 17.47 6.02
CA GLN A 36 9.98 16.73 7.28
C GLN A 36 8.58 16.22 7.58
N PHE A 37 7.56 17.07 7.44
CA PHE A 37 6.16 16.69 7.64
C PHE A 37 5.76 15.52 6.75
N GLN A 38 6.17 15.52 5.47
CA GLN A 38 5.97 14.43 4.53
C GLN A 38 6.52 13.09 5.05
N ARG A 39 7.75 13.09 5.59
CA ARG A 39 8.37 11.88 6.12
C ARG A 39 7.62 11.36 7.35
N ASP A 40 7.29 12.25 8.27
CA ASP A 40 6.58 11.89 9.51
C ASP A 40 5.17 11.34 9.20
N ALA A 41 4.47 12.00 8.27
CA ALA A 41 3.19 11.53 7.75
C ALA A 41 3.30 10.15 7.08
N LYS A 42 4.36 9.92 6.31
CA LYS A 42 4.57 8.64 5.61
C LYS A 42 4.83 7.51 6.58
N GLN A 43 5.61 7.77 7.61
CA GLN A 43 5.84 6.81 8.69
C GLN A 43 4.54 6.51 9.44
N ALA A 44 3.70 7.52 9.73
CA ALA A 44 2.41 7.33 10.36
C ALA A 44 1.44 6.49 9.50
N PHE A 45 1.44 6.71 8.19
CA PHE A 45 0.68 5.87 7.25
C PHE A 45 1.15 4.41 7.27
N CYS A 46 2.46 4.16 7.13
CA CYS A 46 3.00 2.80 7.16
C CYS A 46 2.74 2.10 8.51
N GLN A 47 2.83 2.83 9.63
CA GLN A 47 2.49 2.29 10.94
C GLN A 47 1.02 1.90 11.02
N ALA A 48 0.11 2.75 10.54
CA ALA A 48 -1.32 2.42 10.47
C ALA A 48 -1.60 1.18 9.61
N CYS A 49 -0.88 1.02 8.50
CA CYS A 49 -0.93 -0.19 7.67
C CYS A 49 -0.48 -1.44 8.42
N TYR A 50 0.61 -1.38 9.19
CA TYR A 50 1.11 -2.50 9.98
C TYR A 50 0.20 -2.87 11.16
N GLU A 51 -0.37 -1.87 11.82
CA GLU A 51 -1.29 -2.06 12.95
C GLU A 51 -2.71 -2.43 12.51
N GLY A 52 -3.07 -2.19 11.24
CA GLY A 52 -4.41 -2.41 10.72
C GLY A 52 -5.41 -1.34 11.17
N ASP A 53 -4.96 -0.11 11.44
CA ASP A 53 -5.85 1.00 11.78
C ASP A 53 -6.56 1.51 10.52
N ILE A 54 -7.62 0.80 10.11
CA ILE A 54 -8.40 1.08 8.90
C ILE A 54 -8.88 2.53 8.86
N LYS A 55 -9.25 3.12 10.01
CA LYS A 55 -9.75 4.50 10.06
C LYS A 55 -8.66 5.51 9.71
N LYS A 56 -7.44 5.31 10.21
CA LYS A 56 -6.28 6.13 9.82
C LYS A 56 -5.91 5.92 8.37
N ILE A 57 -5.90 4.68 7.89
CA ILE A 57 -5.61 4.38 6.47
C ILE A 57 -6.60 5.13 5.57
N VAL A 58 -7.91 4.97 5.79
CA VAL A 58 -8.94 5.70 5.03
C VAL A 58 -8.75 7.22 5.12
N TYR A 59 -8.35 7.75 6.27
CA TYR A 59 -8.07 9.18 6.40
C TYR A 59 -6.90 9.64 5.52
N PHE A 60 -5.81 8.88 5.45
CA PHE A 60 -4.70 9.20 4.54
C PHE A 60 -5.09 9.09 3.06
N LEU A 61 -5.95 8.14 2.70
CA LEU A 61 -6.37 7.93 1.32
C LEU A 61 -7.40 8.98 0.86
N ASP A 62 -8.40 9.30 1.70
CA ASP A 62 -9.58 10.06 1.28
C ASP A 62 -9.87 11.31 2.12
N GLY A 63 -9.30 11.41 3.32
CA GLY A 63 -9.69 12.38 4.34
C GLY A 63 -8.77 13.59 4.47
N LEU A 64 -7.64 13.62 3.76
CA LEU A 64 -6.67 14.71 3.89
C LEU A 64 -7.23 16.04 3.34
N PRO A 65 -6.82 17.18 3.90
CA PRO A 65 -7.14 18.50 3.33
C PRO A 65 -6.68 18.58 1.86
N SER A 66 -7.40 19.36 1.04
CA SER A 66 -7.12 19.47 -0.41
C SER A 66 -5.68 19.86 -0.76
N TYR A 67 -5.03 20.63 0.13
CA TYR A 67 -3.61 20.98 0.06
C TYR A 67 -2.67 19.76 -0.01
N PHE A 68 -3.09 18.63 0.57
CA PHE A 68 -2.34 17.36 0.65
C PHE A 68 -2.89 16.27 -0.30
N SER A 69 -3.71 16.63 -1.29
CA SER A 69 -4.24 15.65 -2.26
C SER A 69 -3.17 14.85 -3.01
N TRP A 70 -1.99 15.44 -3.23
CA TRP A 70 -0.83 14.72 -3.78
C TRP A 70 -0.32 13.63 -2.82
N PHE A 71 -0.36 13.87 -1.51
CA PHE A 71 0.10 12.89 -0.51
C PHE A 71 -0.84 11.68 -0.43
N SER A 72 -2.14 11.89 -0.60
CA SER A 72 -3.10 10.78 -0.72
C SER A 72 -2.78 9.88 -1.92
N LYS A 73 -2.44 10.48 -3.07
CA LYS A 73 -1.99 9.72 -4.25
C LYS A 73 -0.69 8.97 -3.98
N ASP A 74 0.28 9.62 -3.34
CA ASP A 74 1.55 8.99 -2.94
C ASP A 74 1.34 7.85 -1.93
N CYS A 75 0.27 7.86 -1.14
CA CYS A 75 -0.06 6.75 -0.23
C CYS A 75 -0.66 5.56 -0.97
N LEU A 76 -1.46 5.80 -2.02
CA LEU A 76 -2.02 4.74 -2.85
C LEU A 76 -0.96 3.99 -3.66
N THR A 77 0.10 4.66 -4.09
CA THR A 77 1.16 4.06 -4.93
C THR A 77 2.40 3.61 -4.15
N ASP A 78 2.39 3.72 -2.82
CA ASP A 78 3.56 3.37 -2.01
C ASP A 78 3.54 1.92 -1.55
N TYR A 79 4.38 1.13 -2.20
CA TYR A 79 4.60 -0.29 -1.90
C TYR A 79 5.03 -0.56 -0.46
N ARG A 80 5.62 0.43 0.24
CA ARG A 80 5.94 0.28 1.67
C ARG A 80 4.70 0.13 2.52
N GLY A 81 3.62 0.86 2.22
CA GLY A 81 2.34 0.73 2.94
C GLY A 81 1.78 -0.69 2.82
N ILE A 82 1.77 -1.24 1.59
CA ILE A 82 1.39 -2.64 1.32
C ILE A 82 2.28 -3.61 2.09
N SER A 83 3.61 -3.47 1.96
CA SER A 83 4.58 -4.34 2.60
C SER A 83 4.41 -4.38 4.13
N TRP A 84 4.19 -3.22 4.76
CA TRP A 84 3.92 -3.12 6.19
C TRP A 84 2.61 -3.79 6.59
N ALA A 85 1.54 -3.64 5.79
CA ALA A 85 0.30 -4.38 6.01
C ALA A 85 0.49 -5.90 5.89
N CYS A 86 1.30 -6.37 4.94
CA CYS A 86 1.65 -7.78 4.80
C CYS A 86 2.42 -8.32 6.02
N PHE A 87 3.48 -7.62 6.46
CA PHE A 87 4.23 -8.00 7.66
C PHE A 87 3.37 -7.97 8.93
N GLY A 88 2.42 -7.05 9.03
CA GLY A 88 1.43 -6.99 10.10
C GLY A 88 0.30 -8.01 9.98
N LYS A 89 0.21 -8.75 8.86
CA LYS A 89 -0.90 -9.68 8.52
C LYS A 89 -2.27 -9.01 8.54
N GLN A 90 -2.31 -7.74 8.14
CA GLN A 90 -3.50 -6.91 8.14
C GLN A 90 -4.29 -7.08 6.84
N PHE A 91 -4.96 -8.23 6.70
CA PHE A 91 -5.69 -8.61 5.48
C PHE A 91 -6.71 -7.56 5.03
N GLU A 92 -7.42 -6.91 5.96
CA GLU A 92 -8.38 -5.86 5.63
C GLU A 92 -7.69 -4.60 5.06
N ALA A 93 -6.52 -4.24 5.60
CA ALA A 93 -5.73 -3.13 5.07
C ALA A 93 -5.19 -3.44 3.66
N ILE A 94 -4.74 -4.69 3.42
CA ILE A 94 -4.29 -5.14 2.09
C ILE A 94 -5.43 -5.03 1.09
N ARG A 95 -6.62 -5.55 1.41
CA ARG A 95 -7.81 -5.46 0.54
C ARG A 95 -8.21 -4.02 0.27
N LEU A 96 -8.21 -3.18 1.32
CA LEU A 96 -8.52 -1.76 1.18
C LEU A 96 -7.57 -1.08 0.19
N LEU A 97 -6.26 -1.24 0.38
CA LEU A 97 -5.27 -0.61 -0.50
C LEU A 97 -5.38 -1.13 -1.94
N ALA A 98 -5.49 -2.45 -2.13
CA ALA A 98 -5.68 -3.05 -3.45
C ALA A 98 -6.92 -2.51 -4.18
N SER A 99 -8.06 -2.41 -3.48
CA SER A 99 -9.33 -1.91 -4.06
C SER A 99 -9.32 -0.44 -4.50
N ARG A 100 -8.29 0.32 -4.12
CA ARG A 100 -8.17 1.76 -4.41
C ARG A 100 -7.10 2.08 -5.44
N GLN A 101 -6.35 1.08 -5.88
CA GLN A 101 -5.32 1.23 -6.89
C GLN A 101 -5.91 1.04 -8.28
N CYS A 102 -5.35 1.75 -9.27
CA CYS A 102 -5.64 1.45 -10.67
C CYS A 102 -4.89 0.16 -11.10
N PRO A 103 -5.34 -0.50 -12.18
CA PRO A 103 -4.76 -1.76 -12.63
C PRO A 103 -3.23 -1.69 -12.81
N GLU A 104 -2.70 -0.58 -13.32
CA GLU A 104 -1.26 -0.41 -13.58
C GLU A 104 -0.42 -0.40 -12.30
N VAL A 105 -0.94 0.17 -11.22
CA VAL A 105 -0.25 0.18 -9.91
C VAL A 105 -0.41 -1.18 -9.22
N PHE A 106 -1.60 -1.77 -9.36
CA PHE A 106 -1.93 -3.01 -8.68
C PHE A 106 -1.22 -4.23 -9.31
N LEU A 107 -1.45 -4.47 -10.60
CA LEU A 107 -0.85 -5.58 -11.36
C LEU A 107 0.61 -5.30 -11.73
N GLY A 108 0.92 -4.05 -12.10
CA GLY A 108 2.15 -3.69 -12.79
C GLY A 108 2.03 -3.84 -14.31
N TYR A 109 3.16 -3.90 -14.99
CA TYR A 109 3.22 -4.14 -16.45
C TYR A 109 3.56 -5.60 -16.81
N ASP A 110 3.67 -6.49 -15.82
CA ASP A 110 3.98 -7.91 -16.01
C ASP A 110 2.76 -8.79 -15.68
N PHE A 111 1.92 -9.04 -16.69
CA PHE A 111 0.68 -9.80 -16.54
C PHE A 111 0.91 -11.30 -16.33
N ASP A 112 2.02 -11.84 -16.87
CA ASP A 112 2.37 -13.26 -16.71
C ASP A 112 2.71 -13.55 -15.26
N VAL A 113 3.42 -12.63 -14.60
CA VAL A 113 3.68 -12.68 -13.15
C VAL A 113 2.38 -12.63 -12.36
N ALA A 114 1.46 -11.72 -12.69
CA ALA A 114 0.18 -11.63 -11.99
C ALA A 114 -0.64 -12.93 -12.13
N LEU A 115 -0.65 -13.53 -13.33
CA LEU A 115 -1.28 -14.83 -13.58
C LEU A 115 -0.64 -15.95 -12.76
N GLU A 116 0.68 -16.00 -12.67
CA GLU A 116 1.38 -16.99 -11.87
C GLU A 116 1.06 -16.86 -10.38
N VAL A 117 1.02 -15.62 -9.86
CA VAL A 117 0.60 -15.37 -8.46
C VAL A 117 -0.85 -15.81 -8.24
N LEU A 118 -1.75 -15.55 -9.20
CA LEU A 118 -3.15 -16.00 -9.13
C LEU A 118 -3.25 -17.53 -9.12
N HIS A 119 -2.50 -18.23 -9.97
CA HIS A 119 -2.45 -19.69 -9.98
C HIS A 119 -1.99 -20.25 -8.63
N GLN A 120 -0.90 -19.70 -8.08
CA GLN A 120 -0.42 -20.09 -6.75
C GLN A 120 -1.47 -19.82 -5.66
N ALA A 121 -2.21 -18.71 -5.74
CA ALA A 121 -3.23 -18.35 -4.77
C ALA A 121 -4.46 -19.28 -4.81
N ARG A 122 -4.89 -19.72 -6.00
CA ARG A 122 -6.09 -20.54 -6.19
C ARG A 122 -5.87 -22.05 -6.03
N ASP A 123 -4.69 -22.56 -6.39
CA ASP A 123 -4.37 -23.97 -6.19
C ASP A 123 -3.94 -24.21 -4.74
N GLU A 124 -4.82 -24.71 -3.87
CA GLU A 124 -4.50 -25.01 -2.47
C GLU A 124 -3.25 -25.88 -2.30
N SER A 125 -2.98 -26.79 -3.23
CA SER A 125 -1.85 -27.73 -3.19
C SER A 125 -0.54 -27.14 -3.70
N ALA A 126 -0.59 -26.02 -4.42
CA ALA A 126 0.60 -25.33 -4.91
C ALA A 126 1.46 -24.82 -3.75
N LEU A 127 2.75 -25.18 -3.79
CA LEU A 127 3.75 -24.55 -2.93
C LEU A 127 3.95 -23.12 -3.38
N LEU A 128 4.17 -22.25 -2.41
CA LEU A 128 4.51 -20.86 -2.67
C LEU A 128 5.98 -20.80 -3.14
N ARG A 129 6.22 -20.23 -4.31
CA ARG A 129 7.52 -20.28 -5.01
C ARG A 129 7.94 -18.88 -5.41
N ASP A 130 9.24 -18.63 -5.40
CA ASP A 130 9.80 -17.41 -5.97
C ASP A 130 9.47 -17.30 -7.46
N ILE A 131 9.17 -16.08 -7.91
CA ILE A 131 8.97 -15.70 -9.30
C ILE A 131 10.09 -14.70 -9.62
N GLU A 132 10.71 -14.83 -10.79
CA GLU A 132 11.68 -13.83 -11.26
C GLU A 132 10.92 -12.61 -11.77
N TYR A 133 11.00 -11.50 -11.03
CA TYR A 133 10.44 -10.21 -11.42
C TYR A 133 11.43 -9.48 -12.32
N ASP A 134 10.98 -9.06 -13.48
CA ASP A 134 11.81 -8.25 -14.36
C ASP A 134 11.85 -6.78 -13.88
N GLU A 135 13.06 -6.25 -13.69
CA GLU A 135 13.30 -4.86 -13.27
C GLU A 135 12.71 -3.83 -14.24
N TRP A 136 12.45 -4.21 -15.50
CA TRP A 136 11.89 -3.32 -16.52
C TRP A 136 10.40 -3.01 -16.36
N HIS A 137 9.63 -3.86 -15.66
CA HIS A 137 8.16 -3.76 -15.60
C HIS A 137 7.62 -3.00 -14.38
N GLY A 138 8.53 -2.49 -13.53
CA GLY A 138 8.20 -1.66 -12.37
C GLY A 138 7.57 -2.44 -11.22
N GLN A 139 7.71 -1.92 -10.00
CA GLN A 139 7.15 -2.54 -8.80
C GLN A 139 5.62 -2.49 -8.80
N SER A 140 4.98 -3.57 -8.37
CA SER A 140 3.51 -3.64 -8.23
C SER A 140 3.07 -4.09 -6.84
N THR A 141 1.78 -3.90 -6.54
CA THR A 141 1.17 -4.44 -5.31
C THR A 141 1.19 -5.96 -5.31
N VAL A 142 0.89 -6.60 -6.45
CA VAL A 142 0.93 -8.06 -6.59
C VAL A 142 2.33 -8.59 -6.28
N GLU A 143 3.36 -8.01 -6.87
CA GLU A 143 4.76 -8.33 -6.58
C GLU A 143 5.07 -8.17 -5.09
N THR A 144 4.70 -7.03 -4.51
CA THR A 144 5.01 -6.71 -3.11
C THR A 144 4.38 -7.74 -2.17
N VAL A 145 3.10 -8.07 -2.38
CA VAL A 145 2.38 -9.06 -1.57
C VAL A 145 3.00 -10.45 -1.75
N HIS A 146 3.30 -10.85 -2.98
CA HIS A 146 3.93 -12.13 -3.26
C HIS A 146 5.30 -12.27 -2.60
N ASN A 147 6.17 -11.27 -2.74
CA ASN A 147 7.52 -11.28 -2.15
C ASN A 147 7.47 -11.43 -0.62
N VAL A 148 6.50 -10.79 0.03
CA VAL A 148 6.29 -10.99 1.48
C VAL A 148 5.70 -12.38 1.77
N ALA A 149 4.78 -12.86 0.94
CA ALA A 149 4.21 -14.20 1.09
C ALA A 149 5.25 -15.31 0.99
N VAL A 150 6.21 -15.21 0.06
CA VAL A 150 7.34 -16.16 -0.07
C VAL A 150 8.22 -16.10 1.16
N ARG A 151 8.63 -14.88 1.53
CA ARG A 151 9.52 -14.66 2.66
C ARG A 151 8.94 -15.19 3.98
N GLU A 152 7.67 -14.92 4.24
CA GLU A 152 6.99 -15.32 5.48
C GLU A 152 6.35 -16.72 5.37
N ASN A 153 6.43 -17.35 4.19
CA ASN A 153 5.77 -18.61 3.85
C ASN A 153 4.26 -18.60 4.22
N ASP A 154 3.56 -17.52 3.87
CA ASP A 154 2.15 -17.29 4.24
C ASP A 154 1.27 -17.05 3.01
N LYS A 155 0.74 -18.14 2.48
CA LYS A 155 -0.13 -18.17 1.29
C LYS A 155 -1.41 -17.34 1.44
N ARG A 156 -1.86 -17.06 2.66
CA ARG A 156 -3.07 -16.25 2.90
C ARG A 156 -2.88 -14.83 2.37
N LEU A 157 -1.64 -14.34 2.30
CA LEU A 157 -1.32 -13.03 1.75
C LEU A 157 -1.66 -12.93 0.26
N ILE A 158 -1.33 -13.92 -0.56
CA ILE A 158 -1.70 -13.91 -1.99
C ILE A 158 -3.19 -14.26 -2.19
N ALA A 159 -3.76 -15.10 -1.33
CA ALA A 159 -5.18 -15.44 -1.37
C ALA A 159 -6.08 -14.21 -1.14
N VAL A 160 -5.66 -13.25 -0.31
CA VAL A 160 -6.46 -12.05 0.00
C VAL A 160 -6.60 -11.10 -1.18
N ILE A 161 -5.66 -11.16 -2.14
CA ILE A 161 -5.66 -10.30 -3.33
C ILE A 161 -6.09 -11.04 -4.61
N ALA A 162 -6.33 -12.35 -4.55
CA ALA A 162 -6.62 -13.19 -5.72
C ALA A 162 -7.83 -12.68 -6.53
N ASP A 163 -8.92 -12.35 -5.84
CA ASP A 163 -10.13 -11.83 -6.50
C ASP A 163 -9.84 -10.51 -7.24
N PHE A 164 -9.02 -9.63 -6.66
CA PHE A 164 -8.64 -8.38 -7.31
C PHE A 164 -7.72 -8.61 -8.52
N ILE A 165 -6.84 -9.62 -8.47
CA ILE A 165 -5.99 -9.97 -9.63
C ILE A 165 -6.87 -10.40 -10.80
N GLU A 166 -7.83 -11.29 -10.55
CA GLU A 166 -8.79 -11.78 -11.55
C GLU A 166 -9.60 -10.63 -12.16
N GLU A 167 -10.20 -9.78 -11.32
CA GLU A 167 -10.98 -8.60 -11.76
C GLU A 167 -10.17 -7.64 -12.63
N ASN A 168 -8.91 -7.36 -12.27
CA ASN A 168 -8.06 -6.43 -13.01
C ASN A 168 -7.52 -7.04 -14.31
N LEU A 169 -7.21 -8.34 -14.34
CA LEU A 169 -6.79 -9.04 -15.56
C LEU A 169 -7.92 -9.08 -16.59
N ASP A 170 -9.15 -9.38 -16.16
CA ASP A 170 -10.33 -9.35 -17.05
C ASP A 170 -10.50 -7.97 -17.69
N CYS A 171 -10.39 -6.90 -16.90
CA CYS A 171 -10.46 -5.52 -17.40
C CYS A 171 -9.38 -5.22 -18.45
N VAL A 172 -8.15 -5.71 -18.26
CA VAL A 172 -7.04 -5.49 -19.20
C VAL A 172 -7.28 -6.27 -20.50
N PHE A 173 -7.68 -7.54 -20.43
CA PHE A 173 -7.90 -8.35 -21.62
C PHE A 173 -9.10 -7.88 -22.46
N GLU A 174 -10.16 -7.36 -21.83
CA GLU A 174 -11.27 -6.71 -22.55
C GLU A 174 -10.80 -5.48 -23.35
N GLN A 175 -9.84 -4.71 -22.83
CA GLN A 175 -9.32 -3.53 -23.51
C GLN A 175 -8.37 -3.85 -24.67
N VAL A 176 -7.67 -4.99 -24.62
CA VAL A 176 -6.76 -5.45 -25.69
C VAL A 176 -7.52 -6.22 -26.79
N GLY A 177 -8.65 -6.83 -26.46
CA GLY A 177 -9.51 -7.57 -27.39
C GLY A 177 -10.52 -6.73 -28.17
N ALA A 178 -10.62 -5.42 -27.91
CA ALA A 178 -11.53 -4.47 -28.56
C ALA A 178 -10.81 -3.63 -29.64
#